data_AF-A0A811SR36-F1
#
_entry.id   AF-A0A811SR36-F1
#
_cell.length_a   1.000
_cell.length_b   1.000
_cell.length_c   1.000
_cell.angle_alpha   90.00
_cell.angle_beta   90.00
_cell.angle_gamma   90.00
#
_symmetry.space_group_name_H-M   'P 1'
#
loop_
_entity.id
_entity.type
_entity.pdbx_description
1 polymer ?
#
loop_
_entity_poly.entity_id
_entity_poly.type
_entity_poly.pdbx_seq_one_letter_code
_entity_poly.pdbx_strand_id
1 'polypeptide(L)' 'MASPAPASTAVAAANAPPPRIGLAGLATMGQNLALNIAEKGFPISVYNRTAAKVDSTLSRARDEGALPVLGHRDPRG' A
#
# COMPACT_ATOMS: atom_id res chain seq x y z
N MET A 1 9.33 42.12 8.52
CA MET A 1 8.07 41.63 9.13
C MET A 1 7.45 40.62 8.17
N ALA A 2 8.02 39.41 8.10
CA ALA A 2 7.54 38.34 7.22
C ALA A 2 6.55 37.48 8.00
N SER A 3 5.30 37.44 7.54
CA SER A 3 4.31 36.47 8.03
C SER A 3 4.58 35.11 7.36
N PRO A 4 4.67 33.99 8.08
CA PRO A 4 4.64 32.68 7.44
C PRO A 4 3.19 32.29 7.11
N ALA A 5 2.99 31.78 5.89
CA ALA A 5 1.76 31.20 5.39
C ALA A 5 1.29 30.00 6.24
N PRO A 6 -0.03 29.68 6.28
CA PRO A 6 -0.52 28.52 7.00
C PRO A 6 -0.09 27.24 6.29
N ALA A 7 0.70 26.41 6.98
CA ALA A 7 1.12 25.10 6.51
C ALA A 7 -0.10 24.16 6.42
N SER A 8 -0.31 23.65 5.22
CA SER A 8 -1.39 22.74 4.83
C SER A 8 -1.41 21.48 5.69
N THR A 9 -2.57 21.20 6.28
CA THR A 9 -2.86 20.06 7.15
C THR A 9 -2.96 18.77 6.33
N ALA A 10 -1.82 18.19 5.92
CA ALA A 10 -1.80 16.89 5.23
C ALA A 10 -0.47 16.14 5.42
N VAL A 11 -0.05 15.89 6.67
CA VAL A 11 1.11 15.02 6.96
C VAL A 11 0.73 14.02 8.04
N ALA A 12 0.09 12.92 7.66
CA ALA A 12 -0.16 11.79 8.57
C ALA A 12 -0.05 10.41 7.87
N ALA A 13 0.69 10.30 6.77
CA ALA A 13 0.91 9.02 6.09
C ALA A 13 2.38 8.75 5.66
N ALA A 14 3.35 9.52 6.16
CA ALA A 14 4.70 9.58 5.57
C ALA A 14 5.84 9.06 6.45
N ASN A 15 5.59 8.19 7.44
CA ASN A 15 6.66 7.74 8.34
C ASN A 15 6.74 6.23 8.61
N ALA A 16 6.18 5.40 7.73
CA ALA A 16 6.59 4.01 7.63
C ALA A 16 7.71 3.91 6.58
N PRO A 17 8.81 3.18 6.84
CA PRO A 17 9.85 2.97 5.84
C PRO A 17 9.21 2.43 4.57
N PRO A 18 9.54 2.97 3.39
CA PRO A 18 8.91 2.55 2.15
C PRO A 18 9.04 1.03 2.02
N PRO A 19 7.95 0.32 1.68
CA PRO A 19 7.98 -1.12 1.52
C PRO A 19 9.09 -1.47 0.54
N ARG A 20 10.03 -2.32 0.99
CA ARG A 20 11.21 -2.70 0.19
C ARG A 20 10.85 -3.65 -0.95
N ILE A 21 9.60 -4.14 -0.95
CA ILE A 21 9.07 -5.13 -1.88
C ILE A 21 7.86 -4.51 -2.58
N GLY A 22 7.90 -4.48 -3.91
CA GLY A 22 6.81 -4.06 -4.77
C GLY A 22 6.36 -5.22 -5.65
N LEU A 23 5.06 -5.48 -5.71
CA LEU A 23 4.45 -6.49 -6.56
C LEU A 23 3.50 -5.83 -7.55
N ALA A 24 3.89 -5.84 -8.83
CA ALA A 24 3.00 -5.48 -9.93
C ALA A 24 2.41 -6.76 -10.54
N GLY A 25 1.08 -6.90 -10.50
CA GLY A 25 0.37 -8.08 -11.02
C GLY A 25 -0.35 -8.86 -9.94
N LEU A 26 -1.61 -8.48 -9.71
CA LEU A 26 -2.48 -9.09 -8.70
C LEU A 26 -3.42 -10.12 -9.32
N ALA A 27 -2.90 -11.10 -10.04
CA ALA A 27 -3.67 -12.32 -10.34
C ALA A 27 -3.84 -13.16 -9.06
N THR A 28 -4.59 -14.26 -9.10
CA THR A 28 -4.90 -15.08 -7.92
C THR A 28 -3.65 -15.50 -7.13
N MET A 29 -2.57 -15.91 -7.81
CA MET A 29 -1.29 -16.21 -7.15
C MET A 29 -0.58 -14.97 -6.61
N GLY A 30 -0.62 -13.85 -7.33
CA GLY A 30 0.02 -12.61 -6.90
C GLY A 30 -0.60 -12.04 -5.62
N GLN A 31 -1.92 -12.14 -5.49
CA GLN A 31 -2.63 -11.76 -4.26
C GLN A 31 -2.19 -12.61 -3.08
N ASN A 32 -2.19 -13.94 -3.21
CA ASN A 32 -1.74 -14.83 -2.14
C ASN A 32 -0.27 -14.62 -1.76
N LEU A 33 0.61 -14.35 -2.72
CA LEU A 33 2.01 -14.04 -2.44
C LEU A 33 2.15 -12.74 -1.64
N ALA A 34 1.43 -11.69 -2.03
CA ALA A 34 1.47 -10.42 -1.31
C ALA A 34 0.98 -10.56 0.13
N LEU A 35 -0.11 -11.30 0.34
CA LEU A 35 -0.65 -11.58 1.67
C LEU A 35 0.33 -12.39 2.51
N ASN A 36 0.95 -13.44 1.96
CA ASN A 36 1.92 -14.25 2.70
C ASN A 36 3.18 -13.45 3.12
N ILE A 37 3.65 -12.54 2.27
CA ILE A 37 4.78 -11.65 2.60
C ILE A 37 4.37 -10.69 3.73
N ALA A 38 3.16 -10.13 3.64
CA ALA A 38 2.65 -9.20 4.63
C ALA A 38 2.34 -9.88 5.98
N GLU A 39 1.83 -11.12 5.98
CA GLU A 39 1.65 -11.96 7.18
C GLU A 39 2.97 -12.18 7.93
N LYS A 40 4.07 -12.33 7.21
CA LYS A 40 5.41 -12.46 7.81
C LYS A 40 5.96 -11.14 8.36
N GLY A 41 5.18 -10.06 8.32
CA GLY A 41 5.55 -8.74 8.83
C GLY A 41 6.39 -7.92 7.86
N PHE A 42 6.49 -8.31 6.59
CA PHE A 42 7.22 -7.53 5.59
C PHE A 42 6.26 -6.56 4.89
N PRO A 43 6.51 -5.25 4.96
CA PRO A 43 5.69 -4.28 4.26
C PRO A 43 5.85 -4.44 2.75
N ILE A 44 4.73 -4.57 2.04
CA ILE A 44 4.70 -4.78 0.59
C ILE A 44 3.78 -3.77 -0.10
N SER A 45 4.26 -3.19 -1.21
CA SER A 45 3.44 -2.39 -2.12
C SER A 45 2.88 -3.26 -3.23
N VAL A 46 1.59 -3.15 -3.53
CA VAL A 46 0.93 -3.88 -4.61
C VAL A 46 0.34 -2.92 -5.64
N TYR A 47 0.49 -3.26 -6.91
CA TYR A 47 -0.07 -2.51 -8.03
C TYR A 47 -0.67 -3.47 -9.06
N ASN A 48 -1.76 -3.04 -9.71
CA ASN A 48 -2.32 -3.76 -10.84
C ASN A 48 -3.05 -2.80 -11.78
N ARG A 49 -3.05 -3.12 -13.10
CA ARG A 49 -3.76 -2.32 -14.11
C ARG A 49 -5.25 -2.15 -13.82
N THR A 50 -5.86 -3.13 -13.15
CA THR A 50 -7.26 -3.07 -12.70
C THR A 50 -7.30 -2.82 -11.20
N ALA A 51 -7.86 -1.67 -10.80
CA ALA A 51 -7.99 -1.27 -9.41
C ALA A 51 -8.81 -2.26 -8.57
N ALA A 52 -9.80 -2.95 -9.16
CA ALA A 52 -10.61 -3.95 -8.46
C ALA A 52 -9.76 -5.08 -7.82
N LYS A 53 -8.63 -5.46 -8.44
CA LYS A 53 -7.75 -6.49 -7.87
C LYS A 53 -6.91 -5.96 -6.71
N VAL A 54 -6.53 -4.68 -6.76
CA VAL A 54 -5.84 -3.99 -5.65
C VAL A 54 -6.79 -3.90 -4.45
N ASP A 55 -8.03 -3.47 -4.70
CA ASP A 55 -9.06 -3.33 -3.67
C ASP A 55 -9.38 -4.66 -3.00
N SER A 56 -9.56 -5.73 -3.79
CA SER A 56 -9.75 -7.09 -3.26
C SER A 56 -8.59 -7.55 -2.38
N THR A 57 -7.34 -7.26 -2.79
CA THR A 57 -6.15 -7.61 -1.99
C THR A 57 -6.11 -6.83 -0.68
N LEU A 58 -6.40 -5.52 -0.71
CA LEU A 58 -6.47 -4.68 0.49
C LEU A 58 -7.59 -5.12 1.43
N SER A 59 -8.75 -5.51 0.90
CA SER A 59 -9.86 -6.03 1.69
C SER A 59 -9.46 -7.32 2.41
N ARG A 60 -8.80 -8.24 1.72
CA ARG A 60 -8.29 -9.48 2.32
C ARG A 60 -7.22 -9.22 3.37
N ALA A 61 -6.26 -8.34 3.08
CA ALA A 61 -5.23 -7.92 4.01
C ALA A 61 -5.79 -7.32 5.31
N ARG A 62 -6.93 -6.61 5.22
CA ARG A 62 -7.65 -6.09 6.40
C ARG A 62 -8.28 -7.22 7.21
N ASP A 63 -8.94 -8.16 6.54
CA ASP A 63 -9.62 -9.30 7.17
C ASP A 63 -8.65 -10.25 7.89
N GLU A 64 -7.46 -10.49 7.30
CA GLU A 64 -6.40 -11.35 7.85
C GLU A 64 -5.61 -10.69 9.01
N GLY A 65 -5.96 -9.48 9.45
CA GLY A 65 -5.36 -8.84 10.62
C GLY A 65 -4.63 -7.52 10.35
N ALA A 66 -5.13 -6.73 9.39
CA ALA A 66 -4.54 -5.44 9.01
C ALA A 66 -3.06 -5.55 8.58
N LEU A 67 -2.79 -6.50 7.68
CA LEU A 67 -1.47 -6.75 7.14
C LEU A 67 -0.87 -5.48 6.48
N PRO A 68 0.47 -5.28 6.52
CA PRO A 68 1.15 -4.09 6.01
C PRO A 68 1.24 -4.08 4.47
N VAL A 69 0.08 -4.04 3.81
CA VAL A 69 -0.07 -3.98 2.34
C VAL A 69 -0.45 -2.57 1.91
N LEU A 70 0.42 -1.93 1.11
CA LEU A 70 0.10 -0.66 0.45
C LEU A 70 -0.44 -0.93 -0.96
N GLY A 71 -1.63 -0.43 -1.28
CA GLY A 71 -2.16 -0.50 -2.64
C GLY A 71 -1.91 0.78 -3.41
N HIS A 72 -1.22 0.68 -4.54
CA HIS A 72 -0.99 1.77 -5.48
C HIS A 72 -1.94 1.64 -6.67
N ARG A 73 -2.62 2.72 -7.05
CA ARG A 73 -3.49 2.77 -8.23
C ARG A 73 -2.78 3.30 -9.47
N ASP A 74 -1.67 4.01 -9.27
CA ASP A 74 -0.76 4.49 -10.30
C ASP A 74 0.66 4.00 -9.98
N PRO A 75 1.45 3.53 -10.95
CA PRO A 75 2.82 3.09 -10.70
C PRO A 75 3.77 4.24 -10.33
N ARG A 76 3.34 5.51 -10.38
CA ARG A 76 4.12 6.71 -10.05
C ARG A 76 3.74 7.38 -8.72
N GLY A 77 2.69 6.95 -8.02
CA GLY A 77 2.32 7.48 -6.69
C GLY A 77 0.83 7.50 -6.42
#